data_AF-A0A433RAD8-F1
#
_entry.id   AF-A0A433RAD8-F1
#
_cell.length_a   1.000
_cell.length_b   1.000
_cell.length_c   1.000
_cell.angle_alpha   90.00
_cell.angle_beta   90.00
_cell.angle_gamma   90.00
#
_symmetry.space_group_name_H-M   'P 1'
#
loop_
_entity.id
_entity.type
_entity.pdbx_description
1 polymer ?
#
loop_
_entity_poly.entity_id
_entity_poly.type
_entity_poly.pdbx_seq_one_letter_code
_entity_poly.pdbx_strand_id
1 'polypeptide(L)'
;MTEHARLSPGDIVRIRRGKDEGDWSVVIALEDERIALVADGDKRRFDRPKRKNVLHLEPIGAASEEVLRSLQETGRVTNGKLRFAIANARRSIEAHAEEKGE
;
A
#
# COMPACT_ATOMS: atom_id res chain seq x y z
N MET A 1 4.15 -16.68 19.41
CA MET A 1 3.03 -16.20 18.57
C MET A 1 3.55 -14.98 17.84
N THR A 2 3.84 -15.09 16.55
CA THR A 2 4.39 -13.96 15.78
C THR A 2 3.23 -13.05 15.43
N GLU A 3 3.14 -11.87 16.04
CA GLU A 3 2.22 -10.84 15.58
C GLU A 3 2.61 -10.48 14.14
N HIS A 4 1.85 -10.95 13.16
CA HIS A 4 1.92 -10.42 11.82
C HIS A 4 1.26 -9.05 11.86
N ALA A 5 1.98 -8.01 11.40
CA ALA A 5 1.42 -6.68 11.28
C ALA A 5 0.09 -6.76 10.52
N ARG A 6 -0.99 -6.36 11.20
CA ARG A 6 -2.35 -6.45 10.66
C ARG A 6 -2.50 -5.39 9.58
N LEU A 7 -2.27 -5.77 8.34
CA LEU A 7 -2.56 -4.92 7.19
C LEU A 7 -4.07 -4.72 7.05
N SER A 8 -4.46 -3.60 6.48
CA SER A 8 -5.83 -3.22 6.18
C SER A 8 -5.93 -2.58 4.79
N PRO A 9 -7.08 -2.66 4.11
CA PRO A 9 -7.29 -1.90 2.88
C PRO A 9 -7.03 -0.40 3.07
N GLY A 10 -6.34 0.22 2.13
CA GLY A 10 -5.88 1.61 2.23
C GLY A 10 -4.46 1.76 2.78
N ASP A 11 -3.91 0.74 3.45
CA ASP A 11 -2.53 0.76 3.93
C ASP A 11 -1.55 0.84 2.77
N ILE A 12 -0.53 1.67 2.95
CA ILE A 12 0.58 1.77 2.03
C ILE A 12 1.69 0.86 2.55
N VAL A 13 2.26 0.09 1.64
CA VAL A 13 3.26 -0.93 1.94
C VAL A 13 4.42 -0.83 0.97
N ARG A 14 5.62 -1.18 1.44
CA ARG A 14 6.79 -1.41 0.61
C ARG A 14 6.96 -2.90 0.37
N ILE A 15 7.29 -3.28 -0.86
CA ILE A 15 7.54 -4.66 -1.20
C ILE A 15 8.98 -5.02 -0.81
N ARG A 16 9.15 -5.97 0.12
CA ARG A 16 10.48 -6.38 0.63
C ARG A 16 11.20 -7.43 -0.20
N ARG A 17 10.46 -8.23 -0.98
CA ARG A 17 11.02 -9.39 -1.72
C ARG A 17 10.35 -9.61 -3.06
N GLY A 18 11.12 -9.97 -4.09
CA GLY A 18 10.64 -10.47 -5.40
C GLY A 18 10.62 -9.43 -6.51
N LYS A 19 9.88 -9.66 -7.60
CA LYS A 19 9.99 -8.85 -8.85
C LYS A 19 9.79 -7.34 -8.71
N ASP A 20 8.97 -6.91 -7.75
CA ASP A 20 8.64 -5.49 -7.54
C ASP A 20 9.30 -5.02 -6.21
N GLU A 21 10.43 -5.62 -5.81
CA GLU A 21 11.14 -5.26 -4.57
C GLU A 21 11.57 -3.79 -4.57
N GLY A 22 11.37 -3.13 -3.43
CA GLY A 22 11.61 -1.71 -3.25
C GLY A 22 10.44 -0.81 -3.69
N ASP A 23 9.56 -1.30 -4.57
CA ASP A 23 8.38 -0.54 -5.01
C ASP A 23 7.35 -0.40 -3.87
N TRP A 24 6.57 0.68 -3.95
CA TRP A 24 5.50 0.98 -3.02
C TRP A 24 4.16 0.62 -3.64
N SER A 25 3.23 0.14 -2.84
CA SER A 25 1.90 -0.22 -3.30
C SER A 25 0.88 0.02 -2.19
N VAL A 26 -0.39 0.09 -2.56
CA VAL A 26 -1.50 0.20 -1.62
C VAL A 26 -2.20 -1.15 -1.53
N VAL A 27 -2.51 -1.59 -0.31
CA VAL A 27 -3.37 -2.75 -0.06
C VAL A 27 -4.79 -2.38 -0.45
N ILE A 28 -5.38 -3.10 -1.40
CA ILE A 28 -6.77 -2.87 -1.83
C ILE A 28 -7.74 -3.91 -1.27
N ALA A 29 -7.24 -5.08 -0.88
CA ALA A 29 -8.01 -6.13 -0.22
C ALA A 29 -7.09 -7.13 0.47
N LEU A 30 -7.66 -7.89 1.40
CA LEU A 30 -7.04 -9.07 2.00
C LEU A 30 -7.85 -10.29 1.55
N GLU A 31 -7.20 -11.26 0.91
CA GLU A 31 -7.86 -12.52 0.55
C GLU A 31 -7.91 -13.46 1.76
N ASP A 32 -6.81 -13.50 2.52
CA ASP A 32 -6.65 -14.29 3.73
C ASP A 32 -5.58 -13.67 4.66
N GLU A 33 -5.20 -14.37 5.73
CA GLU A 33 -4.19 -13.90 6.70
C GLU A 33 -2.77 -13.77 6.13
N ARG A 34 -2.49 -14.45 5.02
CA ARG A 34 -1.16 -14.53 4.39
C ARG A 34 -1.11 -13.82 3.05
N ILE A 35 -2.24 -13.54 2.40
CA ILE A 35 -2.31 -13.00 1.05
C ILE A 35 -3.10 -11.69 1.02
N ALA A 36 -2.43 -10.65 0.53
CA ALA A 36 -3.02 -9.34 0.25
C ALA A 36 -3.02 -9.06 -1.26
N LEU A 37 -4.02 -8.31 -1.71
CA LEU A 37 -4.06 -7.71 -3.04
C LEU A 37 -3.47 -6.30 -2.96
N VAL A 38 -2.42 -6.04 -3.73
CA VAL A 38 -1.77 -4.73 -3.77
C VAL A 38 -1.79 -4.12 -5.17
N ALA A 39 -1.94 -2.80 -5.24
CA ALA A 39 -1.94 -2.05 -6.48
C ALA A 39 -1.21 -0.70 -6.32
N ASP A 40 -0.53 -0.27 -7.37
CA ASP A 40 0.21 1.01 -7.44
C ASP A 40 -0.45 2.03 -8.40
N GLY A 41 -1.39 1.58 -9.23
CA GLY A 41 -2.07 2.40 -10.23
C GLY A 41 -1.26 2.66 -11.51
N ASP A 42 -0.08 2.07 -11.65
CA ASP A 42 0.77 2.15 -12.84
C ASP A 42 1.06 0.74 -13.39
N LYS A 43 2.10 0.07 -12.87
CA LYS A 43 2.45 -1.31 -13.23
C LYS A 43 1.38 -2.30 -12.77
N ARG A 44 0.75 -2.04 -11.62
CA ARG A 44 -0.30 -2.84 -10.99
C ARG A 44 -1.55 -2.00 -10.81
N ARG A 45 -2.47 -2.11 -11.77
CA ARG A 45 -3.76 -1.41 -11.77
C ARG A 45 -4.75 -2.08 -10.81
N PHE A 46 -5.77 -1.33 -10.38
CA PHE A 46 -6.85 -1.86 -9.53
C PHE A 46 -7.49 -3.14 -10.10
N ASP A 47 -7.74 -3.19 -11.42
CA ASP A 47 -8.36 -4.36 -12.08
C ASP A 47 -7.41 -5.56 -12.23
N ARG A 48 -6.10 -5.34 -12.09
CA ARG A 48 -5.08 -6.38 -12.20
C ARG A 48 -4.11 -6.25 -11.03
N PRO A 49 -4.63 -6.40 -9.79
CA PRO A 49 -3.82 -6.23 -8.61
C PRO A 49 -2.83 -7.39 -8.51
N LYS A 50 -1.75 -7.15 -7.79
CA LYS A 50 -0.77 -8.19 -7.51
C LYS A 50 -1.17 -8.93 -6.25
N ARG A 51 -1.32 -10.24 -6.36
CA ARG A 51 -1.40 -11.13 -5.19
C ARG A 51 -0.02 -11.19 -4.54
N LYS A 52 0.06 -10.85 -3.25
CA LYS A 52 1.31 -10.76 -2.52
C LYS A 52 1.19 -11.41 -1.16
N ASN A 53 2.22 -12.16 -0.77
CA ASN A 53 2.32 -12.67 0.58
C ASN A 53 2.58 -11.53 1.56
N VAL A 54 1.78 -11.42 2.62
CA VAL A 54 1.86 -10.40 3.68
C VAL A 54 3.25 -10.36 4.33
N LEU A 55 3.94 -11.51 4.45
CA LEU A 55 5.31 -11.59 4.97
C LEU A 55 6.34 -10.85 4.11
N HIS A 56 6.00 -10.57 2.84
CA HIS A 56 6.86 -9.84 1.90
C HIS A 56 6.45 -8.37 1.77
N LEU A 57 5.50 -7.92 2.59
CA LEU A 57 5.07 -6.54 2.67
C LEU A 57 5.61 -5.92 3.96
N GLU A 58 6.03 -4.68 3.84
CA GLU A 58 6.44 -3.84 4.97
C GLU A 58 5.45 -2.70 5.09
N PRO A 59 4.63 -2.64 6.16
CA PRO A 59 3.83 -1.45 6.43
C PRO A 59 4.77 -0.28 6.71
N ILE A 60 4.57 0.82 6.01
CA ILE A 60 5.40 2.03 6.17
C ILE A 60 4.82 3.01 7.20
N GLY A 61 3.73 2.64 7.87
CA GLY A 61 3.03 3.49 8.84
C GLY A 61 2.17 4.60 8.20
N ALA A 62 1.88 4.50 6.90
CA ALA A 62 1.00 5.42 6.19
C ALA A 62 -0.18 4.67 5.57
N ALA A 63 -1.35 5.29 5.58
CA ALA A 63 -2.56 4.79 4.95
C ALA A 63 -3.27 5.94 4.23
N SER A 64 -4.00 5.63 3.15
CA SER A 64 -4.79 6.62 2.42
C SER A 64 -6.27 6.44 2.71
N GLU A 65 -6.82 7.39 3.49
CA GLU A 65 -8.25 7.46 3.77
C GLU A 65 -9.09 7.57 2.50
N GLU A 66 -8.62 8.32 1.50
CA GLU A 66 -9.32 8.48 0.21
C GLU A 66 -9.43 7.15 -0.55
N VAL A 67 -8.40 6.31 -0.50
CA VAL A 67 -8.44 4.97 -1.08
C VAL A 67 -9.41 4.09 -0.29
N LEU A 68 -9.29 4.06 1.05
CA LEU A 68 -10.17 3.29 1.91
C LEU A 68 -11.65 3.65 1.69
N ARG A 69 -11.96 4.95 1.68
CA ARG A 69 -13.29 5.47 1.42
C ARG A 69 -13.84 5.03 0.07
N SER A 70 -13.03 5.15 -0.98
CA SER A 70 -13.43 4.74 -2.33
C SER A 70 -13.74 3.22 -2.39
N LEU A 71 -12.95 2.39 -1.69
CA LEU A 71 -13.19 0.95 -1.58
C LEU A 71 -14.49 0.66 -0.81
N GLN A 72 -14.77 1.39 0.27
CA GLN A 72 -15.99 1.19 1.07
C GLN A 72 -17.25 1.66 0.35
N GLU A 73 -17.20 2.82 -0.30
CA GLU A 73 -18.37 3.43 -0.95
C GLU A 73 -18.71 2.77 -2.29
N THR A 74 -17.70 2.40 -3.08
CA THR A 74 -17.90 1.94 -4.47
C THR A 74 -17.32 0.57 -4.77
N GLY A 75 -16.58 -0.04 -3.83
CA GLY A 75 -15.83 -1.28 -4.08
C GLY A 75 -14.65 -1.10 -5.04
N ARG A 76 -14.34 0.14 -5.45
CA ARG A 76 -13.38 0.43 -6.52
C ARG A 76 -12.56 1.66 -6.23
N VAL A 77 -11.31 1.64 -6.69
CA VAL A 77 -10.40 2.78 -6.64
C VAL A 77 -9.86 3.06 -8.03
N THR A 78 -9.77 4.35 -8.38
CA THR A 78 -9.13 4.73 -9.64
C THR A 78 -7.61 4.64 -9.52
N ASN A 79 -6.95 4.27 -10.63
CA ASN A 79 -5.49 4.21 -10.68
C ASN A 79 -4.82 5.55 -10.34
N GLY A 80 -5.49 6.67 -10.64
CA GLY A 80 -5.03 8.01 -10.26
C GLY A 80 -4.98 8.21 -8.74
N LYS A 81 -6.00 7.77 -8.01
CA LYS A 81 -6.03 7.83 -6.53
C LYS A 81 -4.92 6.99 -5.90
N LEU A 82 -4.64 5.79 -6.44
CA LEU A 82 -3.52 4.95 -5.97
C LEU A 82 -2.17 5.65 -6.15
N ARG A 83 -1.89 6.18 -7.34
CA ARG A 83 -0.64 6.91 -7.61
C ARG A 83 -0.50 8.13 -6.72
N PHE A 84 -1.60 8.88 -6.53
CA PHE A 84 -1.61 10.04 -5.64
C PHE A 84 -1.30 9.66 -4.19
N ALA A 85 -1.95 8.60 -3.66
CA ALA A 85 -1.72 8.11 -2.30
C ALA A 85 -0.25 7.75 -2.06
N ILE A 86 0.36 7.01 -2.98
CA ILE A 86 1.77 6.61 -2.88
C ILE A 86 2.69 7.84 -2.95
N ALA A 87 2.45 8.75 -3.90
CA ALA A 87 3.25 9.96 -4.04
C ALA A 87 3.13 10.88 -2.82
N ASN A 88 1.94 10.99 -2.24
CA ASN A 88 1.72 11.76 -1.02
C ASN A 88 2.47 11.17 0.17
N ALA A 89 2.35 9.85 0.40
CA ALA A 89 3.04 9.19 1.49
C ALA A 89 4.57 9.27 1.37
N ARG A 90 5.12 9.18 0.16
CA ARG A 90 6.57 9.40 -0.07
C ARG A 90 7.01 10.79 0.38
N ARG A 91 6.30 11.84 -0.07
CA ARG A 91 6.60 13.21 0.33
C ARG A 91 6.51 13.42 1.83
N SER A 92 5.50 12.86 2.49
CA SER A 92 5.36 12.96 3.94
C SER A 92 6.51 12.28 4.68
N ILE A 93 6.93 11.10 4.25
CA ILE A 93 8.07 10.40 4.87
C ILE A 93 9.39 11.14 4.64
N GLU A 94 9.60 11.66 3.43
CA GLU A 94 10.79 12.47 3.09
C GLU A 94 10.86 13.75 3.95
N ALA A 95 9.75 14.48 4.08
CA ALA A 95 9.68 15.68 4.91
C ALA A 95 10.00 15.40 6.39
N HIS A 96 9.48 14.29 6.94
CA HIS A 96 9.77 13.90 8.32
C HIS A 96 11.20 13.37 8.54
N ALA A 97 11.89 12.94 7.48
CA ALA A 97 13.28 12.52 7.56
C ALA A 97 14.24 13.73 7.60
N GLU A 98 13.91 14.80 6.88
CA GLU A 98 14.68 16.05 6.86
C GLU A 98 14.60 16.80 8.20
N GLU A 99 13.44 16.78 8.86
CA GLU A 99 13.20 17.47 10.15
C GLU A 99 13.95 16.86 11.36
N LYS A 100 14.48 15.64 11.23
CA LYS A 100 15.25 14.95 12.29
C LYS A 100 16.77 15.05 12.12
N GLY A 101 17.22 15.75 11.07
CA GLY A 101 18.62 15.94 10.73
C GLY A 101 19.26 17.22 11.29
N GLU A 102 18.52 18.02 12.05
CA GLU A 102 18.99 19.27 12.67
C GLU A 102 19.06 19.19 14.20
#